data_AF-A0A7V0P6T7-F1
#
_entry.id   AF-A0A7V0P6T7-F1
#
_cell.length_a   1.000
_cell.length_b   1.000
_cell.length_c   1.000
_cell.angle_alpha   90.00
_cell.angle_beta   90.00
_cell.angle_gamma   90.00
#
_symmetry.space_group_name_H-M   'P 1'
#
loop_
_entity.id
_entity.type
_entity.pdbx_description
1 polymer ?
#
loop_
_entity_poly.entity_id
_entity_poly.type
_entity_poly.pdbx_seq_one_letter_code
_entity_poly.pdbx_strand_id
1 'polypeptide(L)' 'MGLKKWKPTTPGLRHAVWPDYSELTKKEPEKSLVEPLHRRFG' A
#
# COMPACT_ATOMS: atom_id res chain seq x y z
N MET A 1 8.67 9.27 1.29
CA MET A 1 8.46 8.09 0.43
C MET A 1 8.59 8.47 -1.03
N GLY A 2 9.41 7.76 -1.80
CA GLY A 2 9.51 7.89 -3.25
C GLY A 2 8.40 7.14 -4.00
N LEU A 3 8.32 7.36 -5.31
CA LEU A 3 7.42 6.63 -6.22
C LEU A 3 8.21 5.59 -7.02
N LYS A 4 7.71 4.36 -7.03
CA LYS A 4 8.24 3.24 -7.80
C LYS A 4 7.38 2.99 -9.03
N LYS A 5 7.98 3.15 -10.21
CA LYS A 5 7.39 2.75 -11.49
C LYS A 5 7.71 1.29 -11.77
N TRP A 6 6.70 0.51 -12.17
CA TRP A 6 6.85 -0.90 -12.47
C TRP A 6 7.30 -1.13 -13.91
N LYS A 7 8.06 -2.21 -14.14
CA LYS A 7 8.33 -2.68 -15.51
C LYS A 7 7.00 -3.17 -16.10
N PRO A 8 6.66 -2.80 -17.35
CA PRO A 8 5.37 -3.13 -17.96
C PRO A 8 5.36 -4.57 -18.48
N THR A 9 5.47 -5.56 -17.59
CA THR A 9 5.40 -6.99 -17.94
C THR A 9 3.96 -7.46 -18.18
N THR A 10 2.96 -6.72 -17.70
CA THR A 10 1.54 -6.95 -17.97
C THR A 10 0.84 -5.64 -18.34
N PRO A 11 -0.30 -5.66 -19.07
CA PRO A 11 -1.04 -4.46 -19.46
C PRO A 11 -1.43 -3.55 -18.30
N GLY A 12 -1.82 -4.13 -17.16
CA GLY A 12 -2.21 -3.38 -15.97
C GLY A 12 -1.04 -2.63 -15.32
N LEU A 13 0.20 -3.07 -15.54
CA LEU A 13 1.39 -2.45 -14.95
C LEU A 13 1.93 -1.27 -15.77
N ARG A 14 1.44 -1.01 -16.99
CA ARG A 14 1.97 0.07 -17.87
C ARG A 14 1.93 1.46 -17.25
N HIS A 15 0.86 1.75 -16.52
CA HIS A 15 0.65 3.03 -15.86
C HIS A 15 0.69 2.91 -14.33
N ALA A 16 1.03 1.72 -13.81
CA ALA A 16 1.05 1.48 -12.38
C ALA A 16 2.26 2.17 -11.73
N VAL A 17 1.96 2.98 -10.73
CA VAL A 17 2.93 3.65 -9.87
C VAL A 17 2.54 3.37 -8.42
N TRP A 18 3.46 2.83 -7.64
CA TRP A 18 3.24 2.59 -6.21
C TRP A 18 4.24 3.38 -5.36
N PRO A 19 3.90 3.70 -4.11
CA PRO A 19 4.88 4.18 -3.15
C PRO A 19 5.99 3.14 -2.94
N ASP A 20 7.22 3.61 -2.67
CA ASP A 20 8.37 2.76 -2.40
C ASP A 20 8.42 2.21 -0.96
N TYR A 21 7.62 2.77 -0.05
CA TYR A 21 7.51 2.39 1.36
C TYR A 21 8.85 2.37 2.12
N SER A 22 9.86 3.11 1.66
CA SER A 22 11.22 3.10 2.22
C SER A 22 11.31 3.62 3.66
N GLU A 23 10.34 4.46 4.07
CA GLU A 23 10.26 5.06 5.41
C GLU A 23 9.49 4.19 6.43
N LEU A 24 8.81 3.12 6.00
CA LEU A 24 8.06 2.24 6.91
C LEU A 24 9.00 1.35 7.73
N THR A 25 9.10 1.63 9.03
CA THR A 25 9.98 0.90 9.96
C THR A 25 9.34 -0.37 10.53
N LYS A 26 8.00 -0.47 10.55
CA LYS A 26 7.23 -1.63 11.00
C LYS A 26 6.14 -1.95 9.99
N LYS A 27 5.88 -3.25 9.79
CA LYS A 27 4.87 -3.74 8.83
C LYS A 27 3.51 -4.01 9.48
N GLU A 28 3.51 -4.43 10.73
CA GLU A 28 2.30 -4.80 11.47
C GLU A 28 1.95 -3.72 12.51
N PRO A 29 0.67 -3.41 12.70
CA PRO A 29 0.23 -2.47 13.72
C PRO A 29 0.26 -3.09 15.12
N GLU A 30 0.26 -2.26 16.15
CA GLU A 30 0.18 -2.73 17.54
C GLU A 30 -1.24 -3.21 17.88
N LYS A 31 -1.37 -4.47 18.32
CA LYS A 31 -2.66 -5.13 18.55
C LYS A 31 -3.58 -4.38 19.54
N SER A 32 -3.00 -3.72 20.55
CA SER A 32 -3.75 -2.94 21.54
C SER A 32 -4.31 -1.63 21.00
N LEU A 33 -3.83 -1.16 19.85
CA LEU A 33 -4.20 0.12 19.24
C LEU A 33 -5.08 -0.06 18.00
N VAL A 34 -5.55 -1.28 17.72
CA VAL A 34 -6.38 -1.59 16.55
C VAL A 34 -7.81 -1.87 16.99
N GLU A 35 -8.76 -1.34 16.23
CA GLU A 35 -10.19 -1.60 16.37
C GLU A 35 -10.79 -2.07 15.03
N PRO A 36 -11.86 -2.89 15.05
CA PRO A 36 -12.50 -3.34 13.82
C PRO A 36 -13.19 -2.17 13.10
N LEU A 37 -12.76 -1.89 11.87
CA LEU A 37 -13.41 -0.89 11.01
C LEU A 37 -14.48 -1.55 10.12
N HIS A 38 -15.75 -1.41 10.50
CA HIS A 38 -16.86 -1.88 9.67
C HIS A 38 -16.98 -1.04 8.40
N ARG A 39 -16.91 -1.70 7.24
CA ARG A 39 -17.16 -1.04 5.94
C ARG A 39 -18.62 -0.62 5.88
N ARG A 40 -18.88 0.69 5.80
CA ARG A 40 -20.22 1.20 5.48
C ARG A 40 -20.47 1.01 3.98
N PHE A 41 -21.65 0.51 3.62
CA PHE A 41 -22.03 0.35 2.23
C PHE A 41 -22.36 1.71 1.61
N GLY A 42 -21.89 1.92 0.38
CA GLY A 42 -22.21 3.02 -0.53
C GLY A 42 -22.20 2.47 -1.94
#